data_AF-A0A940RA01-F1
#
_entry.id   AF-A0A940RA01-F1
#
_cell.length_a   1.000
_cell.length_b   1.000
_cell.length_c   1.000
_cell.angle_alpha   90.00
_cell.angle_beta   90.00
_cell.angle_gamma   90.00
#
_symmetry.space_group_name_H-M   'P 1'
#
loop_
_entity.id
_entity.type
_entity.pdbx_description
1 polymer ?
#
loop_
_entity_poly.entity_id
_entity_poly.type
_entity_poly.pdbx_seq_one_letter_code
_entity_poly.pdbx_strand_id
1 'polypeptide(L)'
;SLQSGGSNSGDERAIKATYANFQNVGNGCYRNGAAKSVIIISDEDERSVGGDLTKVKKNDNPAAYQALEADDHPENLLALTKDVFGDDVRFTFNSIIVKPGDTTCEATQDLDTSPSHPGYIYTQMSNISQGGIGSICDANFASSLNTFKDKIINSLSQISLECVPDQQTMTVAVDGQIITNYTVSGNVLKFAAPLTEGTKLDFSYDCKK
;
A
#
# COMPACT_ATOMS: atom_id res chain seq x y z
N SER A 1 22.87 -3.17 -9.99
CA SER A 1 22.86 -3.44 -8.53
C SER A 1 21.75 -2.60 -7.93
N LEU A 2 20.91 -3.18 -7.08
CA LEU A 2 19.97 -2.42 -6.25
C LEU A 2 20.82 -1.68 -5.21
N GLN A 3 21.05 -0.40 -5.42
CA GLN A 3 21.62 0.47 -4.39
C GLN A 3 20.43 1.15 -3.69
N SER A 4 19.67 0.34 -2.96
CA SER A 4 18.59 0.78 -2.08
C SER A 4 19.14 0.80 -0.66
N GLY A 5 19.44 1.99 -0.12
CA GLY A 5 19.98 2.15 1.23
C GLY A 5 21.38 1.55 1.38
N GLY A 6 22.40 2.29 0.99
CA GLY A 6 23.76 2.04 1.47
C GLY A 6 23.93 2.68 2.84
N SER A 7 24.73 2.09 3.73
CA SER A 7 25.13 2.77 4.96
C SER A 7 25.70 4.16 4.60
N ASN A 8 25.08 5.22 5.12
CA ASN A 8 25.39 6.63 4.83
C ASN A 8 25.09 7.12 3.39
N SER A 9 24.18 6.48 2.63
CA SER A 9 23.81 7.02 1.30
C SER A 9 22.90 8.23 1.37
N GLY A 10 22.05 8.35 2.42
CA GLY A 10 21.01 9.40 2.50
C GLY A 10 20.17 9.40 1.22
N ASP A 11 19.63 8.23 0.87
CA ASP A 11 18.90 8.03 -0.38
C ASP A 11 17.95 6.83 -0.19
N GLU A 12 16.92 7.06 0.62
CA GLU A 12 15.90 6.09 1.01
C GLU A 12 14.91 5.96 -0.15
N ARG A 13 14.90 4.79 -0.80
CA ARG A 13 14.11 4.60 -2.03
C ARG A 13 13.21 3.36 -1.95
N ALA A 14 12.28 3.35 -1.00
CA ALA A 14 11.45 2.17 -0.76
C ALA A 14 10.43 1.93 -1.89
N ILE A 15 9.95 2.98 -2.57
CA ILE A 15 9.08 2.84 -3.74
C ILE A 15 9.87 2.22 -4.88
N LYS A 16 11.07 2.74 -5.18
CA LYS A 16 11.94 2.11 -6.20
C LYS A 16 12.32 0.68 -5.87
N ALA A 17 12.67 0.41 -4.61
CA ALA A 17 13.00 -0.94 -4.19
C ALA A 17 11.82 -1.89 -4.42
N THR A 18 10.60 -1.44 -4.13
CA THR A 18 9.36 -2.19 -4.40
C THR A 18 9.13 -2.35 -5.90
N TYR A 19 9.30 -1.29 -6.68
CA TYR A 19 9.16 -1.29 -8.13
C TYR A 19 10.08 -2.34 -8.77
N ALA A 20 11.37 -2.30 -8.44
CA ALA A 20 12.36 -3.25 -8.90
C ALA A 20 12.09 -4.69 -8.41
N ASN A 21 11.55 -4.84 -7.20
CA ASN A 21 11.12 -6.16 -6.71
C ASN A 21 10.01 -6.74 -7.62
N PHE A 22 8.98 -5.94 -7.92
CA PHE A 22 7.84 -6.37 -8.73
C PHE A 22 8.20 -6.65 -10.19
N GLN A 23 9.17 -5.94 -10.77
CA GLN A 23 9.67 -6.24 -12.13
C GLN A 23 10.29 -7.65 -12.23
N ASN A 24 10.78 -8.23 -11.14
CA ASN A 24 11.44 -9.52 -11.12
C ASN A 24 10.46 -10.71 -10.98
N VAL A 25 9.37 -10.75 -11.77
CA VAL A 25 8.33 -11.78 -11.69
C VAL A 25 8.80 -13.23 -11.86
N GLY A 26 9.94 -13.45 -12.50
CA GLY A 26 10.54 -14.78 -12.68
C GLY A 26 11.18 -15.37 -11.42
N ASN A 27 11.17 -14.65 -10.29
CA ASN A 27 11.84 -15.08 -9.05
C ASN A 27 11.08 -16.18 -8.27
N GLY A 28 9.83 -16.48 -8.64
CA GLY A 28 8.99 -17.47 -7.94
C GLY A 28 8.45 -17.00 -6.57
N CYS A 29 8.69 -15.74 -6.18
CA CYS A 29 8.23 -15.18 -4.90
C CYS A 29 6.76 -14.80 -4.91
N TYR A 30 6.14 -14.68 -6.09
CA TYR A 30 4.75 -14.26 -6.22
C TYR A 30 3.84 -15.40 -6.61
N ARG A 31 2.85 -15.65 -5.75
CA ARG A 31 1.72 -16.52 -6.07
C ARG A 31 0.65 -15.74 -6.84
N ASN A 32 0.11 -16.36 -7.89
CA ASN A 32 -1.02 -15.83 -8.65
C ASN A 32 -2.26 -15.64 -7.76
N GLY A 33 -3.01 -14.56 -7.96
CA GLY A 33 -4.21 -14.19 -7.17
C GLY A 33 -3.96 -13.81 -5.69
N ALA A 34 -2.72 -13.92 -5.20
CA ALA A 34 -2.39 -13.50 -3.84
C ALA A 34 -2.38 -11.96 -3.75
N ALA A 35 -2.94 -11.43 -2.67
CA ALA A 35 -2.75 -10.02 -2.33
C ALA A 35 -1.26 -9.70 -2.17
N LYS A 36 -0.91 -8.47 -2.52
CA LYS A 36 0.43 -7.89 -2.39
C LYS A 36 0.32 -6.80 -1.33
N SER A 37 1.11 -6.94 -0.27
CA SER A 37 1.16 -5.95 0.79
C SER A 37 2.61 -5.55 1.01
N VAL A 38 2.85 -4.25 0.98
CA VAL A 38 4.15 -3.66 1.32
C VAL A 38 3.97 -2.92 2.63
N ILE A 39 4.95 -3.05 3.52
CA ILE A 39 5.05 -2.25 4.74
C ILE A 39 6.44 -1.62 4.70
N ILE A 40 6.48 -0.29 4.74
CA ILE A 40 7.72 0.46 4.90
C ILE A 40 7.77 1.05 6.30
N ILE A 41 8.99 1.18 6.81
CA ILE A 41 9.30 1.93 8.02
C ILE A 41 10.43 2.87 7.64
N SER A 42 10.24 4.17 7.80
CA SER A 42 11.25 5.16 7.42
C SER A 42 11.10 6.44 8.23
N ASP A 43 12.21 6.97 8.70
CA ASP A 43 12.37 8.31 9.27
C ASP A 43 12.60 9.38 8.20
N GLU A 44 12.75 8.99 6.93
CA GLU A 44 12.89 9.89 5.78
C GLU A 44 11.76 9.67 4.74
N ASP A 45 11.71 10.50 3.71
CA ASP A 45 10.81 10.35 2.55
C ASP A 45 11.54 9.63 1.39
N GLU A 46 10.83 9.34 0.29
CA GLU A 46 11.47 8.78 -0.92
C GLU A 46 12.54 9.76 -1.47
N ARG A 47 13.77 9.29 -1.77
CA ARG A 47 14.95 10.15 -2.06
C ARG A 47 15.28 11.10 -0.90
N SER A 48 15.10 10.64 0.33
CA SER A 48 15.26 11.36 1.60
C SER A 48 14.26 12.50 1.82
N VAL A 49 14.18 13.45 0.88
CA VAL A 49 13.36 14.66 0.98
C VAL A 49 12.13 14.67 0.06
N GLY A 50 11.78 13.53 -0.55
CA GLY A 50 10.66 13.43 -1.49
C GLY A 50 10.96 14.06 -2.85
N GLY A 51 12.25 14.23 -3.19
CA GLY A 51 12.69 15.03 -4.33
C GLY A 51 12.27 16.50 -4.27
N ASP A 52 12.09 17.04 -3.06
CA ASP A 52 11.72 18.44 -2.82
C ASP A 52 12.87 19.20 -2.16
N LEU A 53 13.51 20.08 -2.93
CA LEU A 53 14.62 20.90 -2.47
C LEU A 53 14.24 21.80 -1.29
N THR A 54 12.97 22.15 -1.14
CA THR A 54 12.51 23.03 -0.05
C THR A 54 12.48 22.35 1.31
N LYS A 55 12.56 21.03 1.34
CA LYS A 55 12.57 20.22 2.57
C LYS A 55 13.97 19.90 3.09
N VAL A 56 15.02 20.22 2.32
CA VAL A 56 16.41 20.05 2.76
C VAL A 56 16.69 20.93 3.98
N LYS A 57 17.09 20.28 5.07
CA LYS A 57 17.49 20.89 6.34
C LYS A 57 18.96 21.30 6.29
N LYS A 58 19.31 22.31 7.08
CA LYS A 58 20.68 22.85 7.14
C LYS A 58 21.75 21.80 7.48
N ASN A 59 21.39 20.81 8.28
CA ASN A 59 22.30 19.78 8.78
C ASN A 59 22.28 18.50 7.94
N ASP A 60 21.54 18.49 6.83
CA ASP A 60 21.52 17.35 5.91
C ASP A 60 22.86 17.15 5.22
N ASN A 61 23.07 15.92 4.74
CA ASN A 61 24.14 15.61 3.80
C ASN A 61 23.99 16.51 2.54
N PRO A 62 25.09 17.05 1.96
CA PRO A 62 25.04 17.78 0.69
C PRO A 62 24.33 17.05 -0.47
N ALA A 63 24.21 15.72 -0.39
CA ALA A 63 23.52 14.87 -1.37
C ALA A 63 22.05 14.53 -1.00
N ALA A 64 21.48 15.13 0.07
CA ALA A 64 20.13 14.82 0.55
C ALA A 64 19.02 15.17 -0.45
N TYR A 65 19.27 16.10 -1.38
CA TYR A 65 18.37 16.33 -2.50
C TYR A 65 18.83 15.53 -3.72
N GLN A 66 17.95 14.64 -4.15
CA GLN A 66 17.99 14.06 -5.49
C GLN A 66 16.59 14.12 -6.11
N ALA A 67 16.49 14.46 -7.39
CA ALA A 67 15.22 14.43 -8.09
C ALA A 67 14.65 12.99 -8.12
N LEU A 68 13.32 12.90 -8.06
CA LEU A 68 12.61 11.64 -8.30
C LEU A 68 12.89 11.18 -9.73
N GLU A 69 13.21 9.90 -9.86
CA GLU A 69 13.21 9.15 -11.11
C GLU A 69 11.86 8.47 -11.31
N ALA A 70 11.57 7.99 -12.53
CA ALA A 70 10.28 7.39 -12.86
C ALA A 70 9.86 6.26 -11.89
N ASP A 71 10.80 5.48 -11.38
CA ASP A 71 10.53 4.36 -10.47
C ASP A 71 10.41 4.77 -8.99
N ASP A 72 10.60 6.05 -8.64
CA ASP A 72 10.32 6.60 -7.30
C ASP A 72 8.86 7.07 -7.16
N HIS A 73 8.12 7.16 -8.27
CA HIS A 73 6.79 7.75 -8.30
C HIS A 73 5.69 6.75 -7.86
N PRO A 74 4.82 7.12 -6.91
CA PRO A 74 3.71 6.28 -6.45
C PRO A 74 2.82 5.74 -7.57
N GLU A 75 2.44 6.61 -8.51
CA GLU A 75 1.59 6.27 -9.65
C GLU A 75 2.22 5.22 -10.55
N ASN A 76 3.54 5.27 -10.73
CA ASN A 76 4.27 4.33 -11.58
C ASN A 76 4.40 2.97 -10.90
N LEU A 77 4.60 2.92 -9.57
CA LEU A 77 4.53 1.67 -8.83
C LEU A 77 3.13 1.04 -8.88
N LEU A 78 2.07 1.84 -8.74
CA LEU A 78 0.70 1.34 -8.85
C LEU A 78 0.39 0.82 -10.26
N ALA A 79 0.82 1.54 -11.30
CA ALA A 79 0.68 1.12 -12.69
C ALA A 79 1.44 -0.19 -12.97
N LEU A 80 2.71 -0.27 -12.57
CA LEU A 80 3.51 -1.49 -12.68
C LEU A 80 2.84 -2.67 -11.97
N THR A 81 2.31 -2.46 -10.77
CA THR A 81 1.65 -3.52 -9.99
C THR A 81 0.50 -4.13 -10.79
N LYS A 82 -0.33 -3.31 -11.44
CA LYS A 82 -1.45 -3.79 -12.27
C LYS A 82 -0.98 -4.47 -13.55
N ASP A 83 0.02 -3.92 -14.21
CA ASP A 83 0.62 -4.52 -15.41
C ASP A 83 1.18 -5.93 -15.11
N VAL A 84 1.86 -6.06 -13.97
CA VAL A 84 2.56 -7.27 -13.55
C VAL A 84 1.62 -8.34 -12.98
N PHE A 85 0.66 -7.94 -12.15
CA PHE A 85 -0.16 -8.87 -11.37
C PHE A 85 -1.64 -8.90 -11.78
N GLY A 86 -2.03 -8.11 -12.79
CA GLY A 86 -3.40 -7.97 -13.26
C GLY A 86 -4.14 -6.76 -12.65
N ASP A 87 -5.11 -6.22 -13.38
CA ASP A 87 -5.93 -5.07 -12.95
C ASP A 87 -6.74 -5.33 -11.67
N ASP A 88 -6.97 -6.61 -11.35
CA ASP A 88 -7.68 -7.06 -10.17
C ASP A 88 -6.77 -7.38 -8.98
N VAL A 89 -5.47 -7.13 -9.09
CA VAL A 89 -4.52 -7.32 -8.00
C VAL A 89 -4.96 -6.51 -6.77
N ARG A 90 -5.01 -7.20 -5.63
CA ARG A 90 -5.16 -6.56 -4.34
C ARG A 90 -3.80 -6.09 -3.88
N PHE A 91 -3.53 -4.80 -4.04
CA PHE A 91 -2.26 -4.20 -3.64
C PHE A 91 -2.49 -3.13 -2.57
N THR A 92 -1.75 -3.24 -1.47
CA THR A 92 -1.69 -2.22 -0.42
C THR A 92 -0.24 -1.86 -0.14
N PHE A 93 0.03 -0.57 -0.01
CA PHE A 93 1.28 -0.04 0.48
C PHE A 93 1.00 0.62 1.82
N ASN A 94 1.67 0.19 2.87
CA ASN A 94 1.48 0.70 4.22
C ASN A 94 2.77 1.35 4.69
N SER A 95 2.68 2.45 5.42
CA SER A 95 3.84 3.24 5.83
C SER A 95 3.82 3.51 7.31
N ILE A 96 4.92 3.24 8.01
CA ILE A 96 5.22 3.74 9.37
C ILE A 96 6.31 4.80 9.21
N ILE A 97 5.93 6.07 9.36
CA ILE A 97 6.79 7.20 8.97
C ILE A 97 6.75 8.32 10.00
N VAL A 98 7.65 9.29 9.88
CA VAL A 98 7.35 10.64 10.38
C VAL A 98 6.19 11.19 9.54
N LYS A 99 5.01 11.35 10.14
CA LYS A 99 3.81 11.76 9.41
C LYS A 99 3.94 13.23 8.97
N PRO A 100 3.54 13.58 7.73
CA PRO A 100 3.43 14.96 7.31
C PRO A 100 2.67 15.85 8.33
N GLY A 101 3.34 16.88 8.82
CA GLY A 101 2.79 17.82 9.81
C GLY A 101 2.91 17.41 11.29
N ASP A 102 3.45 16.22 11.60
CA ASP A 102 3.73 15.82 12.98
C ASP A 102 5.08 16.38 13.45
N THR A 103 5.09 17.67 13.77
CA THR A 103 6.31 18.39 14.19
C THR A 103 6.89 17.86 15.50
N THR A 104 6.09 17.17 16.32
CA THR A 104 6.56 16.59 17.59
C THR A 104 7.37 15.33 17.31
N CYS A 105 6.85 14.47 16.43
CA CYS A 105 7.58 13.29 15.99
C CYS A 105 8.85 13.67 15.24
N GLU A 106 8.75 14.60 14.28
CA GLU A 106 9.90 15.10 13.52
C GLU A 106 11.00 15.65 14.45
N ALA A 107 10.65 16.52 15.40
CA ALA A 107 11.62 17.05 16.36
C ALA A 107 12.24 15.95 17.26
N THR A 108 11.51 14.87 17.52
CA THR A 108 12.02 13.72 18.29
C THR A 108 13.00 12.89 17.47
N GLN A 109 12.70 12.63 16.20
CA GLN A 109 13.59 11.89 15.30
C GLN A 109 14.83 12.72 14.94
N ASP A 110 14.71 14.05 14.81
CA ASP A 110 15.83 14.97 14.57
C ASP A 110 16.86 15.03 15.73
N LEU A 111 16.59 14.38 16.87
CA LEU A 111 17.58 14.22 17.95
C LEU A 111 18.62 13.12 17.64
N ASP A 112 18.39 12.29 16.63
CA ASP A 112 19.38 11.34 16.14
C ASP A 112 20.48 12.05 15.31
N THR A 113 21.44 11.27 14.83
CA THR A 113 22.63 11.71 14.12
C THR A 113 22.36 12.29 12.72
N SER A 114 21.21 12.00 12.12
CA SER A 114 20.76 12.58 10.85
C SER A 114 19.37 13.22 11.02
N PRO A 115 19.08 14.35 10.36
CA PRO A 115 17.73 14.89 10.35
C PRO A 115 16.75 13.91 9.71
N SER A 116 15.55 13.82 10.29
CA SER A 116 14.42 13.09 9.72
C SER A 116 13.71 13.92 8.66
N HIS A 117 12.94 13.27 7.78
CA HIS A 117 12.13 13.94 6.76
C HIS A 117 10.74 13.31 6.70
N PRO A 118 9.66 14.08 6.92
CA PRO A 118 8.31 13.53 6.89
C PRO A 118 7.98 12.85 5.56
N GLY A 119 7.43 11.63 5.60
CA GLY A 119 7.21 10.78 4.43
C GLY A 119 5.98 11.20 3.58
N TYR A 120 6.09 12.26 2.78
CA TYR A 120 5.00 12.74 1.93
C TYR A 120 4.71 11.79 0.75
N ILE A 121 5.75 11.32 0.08
CA ILE A 121 5.61 10.40 -1.07
C ILE A 121 5.10 9.05 -0.57
N TYR A 122 5.59 8.56 0.58
CA TYR A 122 5.04 7.36 1.21
C TYR A 122 3.58 7.53 1.64
N THR A 123 3.20 8.70 2.17
CA THR A 123 1.80 9.04 2.47
C THR A 123 0.94 8.99 1.20
N GLN A 124 1.41 9.55 0.09
CA GLN A 124 0.72 9.49 -1.19
C GLN A 124 0.54 8.03 -1.65
N MET A 125 1.62 7.24 -1.63
CA MET A 125 1.58 5.83 -2.04
C MET A 125 0.62 5.00 -1.19
N SER A 126 0.65 5.19 0.13
CA SER A 126 -0.29 4.54 1.05
C SER A 126 -1.74 4.92 0.75
N ASN A 127 -2.02 6.21 0.47
CA ASN A 127 -3.37 6.67 0.14
C ASN A 127 -3.89 6.11 -1.19
N ILE A 128 -3.11 6.16 -2.29
CA ILE A 128 -3.58 5.70 -3.60
C ILE A 128 -3.72 4.17 -3.68
N SER A 129 -3.02 3.43 -2.83
CA SER A 129 -3.16 1.97 -2.67
C SER A 129 -4.13 1.57 -1.54
N GLN A 130 -4.78 2.54 -0.90
CA GLN A 130 -5.70 2.34 0.22
C GLN A 130 -5.08 1.59 1.43
N GLY A 131 -3.77 1.65 1.59
CA GLY A 131 -3.09 1.12 2.78
C GLY A 131 -3.20 2.04 3.99
N GLY A 132 -2.51 1.66 5.07
CA GLY A 132 -2.50 2.41 6.32
C GLY A 132 -1.25 3.29 6.50
N ILE A 133 -1.37 4.31 7.35
CA ILE A 133 -0.28 5.23 7.72
C ILE A 133 -0.12 5.24 9.25
N GLY A 134 0.95 4.61 9.73
CA GLY A 134 1.40 4.62 11.13
C GLY A 134 2.47 5.68 11.41
N SER A 135 2.74 5.96 12.69
CA SER A 135 3.82 6.87 13.09
C SER A 135 5.03 6.08 13.58
N ILE A 136 6.24 6.45 13.17
CA ILE A 136 7.47 5.86 13.74
C ILE A 136 7.66 6.23 15.22
N CYS A 137 7.03 7.33 15.66
CA CYS A 137 7.07 7.78 17.06
C CYS A 137 6.01 7.12 17.96
N ASP A 138 5.20 6.20 17.43
CA ASP A 138 4.27 5.43 18.26
C ASP A 138 5.07 4.55 19.25
N ALA A 139 4.67 4.54 20.53
CA ALA A 139 5.36 3.75 21.57
C ALA A 139 5.40 2.24 21.27
N ASN A 140 4.46 1.75 20.47
CA ASN A 140 4.49 0.46 19.83
C ASN A 140 3.69 0.50 18.53
N PHE A 141 4.03 -0.37 17.58
CA PHE A 141 3.36 -0.40 16.28
C PHE A 141 2.08 -1.24 16.27
N ALA A 142 1.54 -1.66 17.42
CA ALA A 142 0.41 -2.59 17.45
C ALA A 142 -0.83 -1.99 16.78
N SER A 143 -1.13 -0.71 17.02
CA SER A 143 -2.24 -0.01 16.36
C SER A 143 -2.04 0.02 14.85
N SER A 144 -0.87 0.46 14.40
CA SER A 144 -0.51 0.54 12.98
C SER A 144 -0.56 -0.82 12.29
N LEU A 145 0.01 -1.87 12.89
CA LEU A 145 -0.02 -3.24 12.35
C LEU A 145 -1.43 -3.82 12.33
N ASN A 146 -2.28 -3.50 13.31
CA ASN A 146 -3.69 -3.87 13.27
C ASN A 146 -4.41 -3.18 12.12
N THR A 147 -4.23 -1.86 11.94
CA THR A 147 -4.76 -1.14 10.79
C THR A 147 -4.29 -1.75 9.47
N PHE A 148 -3.01 -2.11 9.34
CA PHE A 148 -2.48 -2.70 8.10
C PHE A 148 -3.08 -4.08 7.85
N LYS A 149 -3.16 -4.92 8.90
CA LYS A 149 -3.84 -6.22 8.83
C LYS A 149 -5.29 -6.05 8.36
N ASP A 150 -6.01 -5.07 8.91
CA ASP A 150 -7.40 -4.80 8.55
C ASP A 150 -7.50 -4.29 7.11
N LYS A 151 -6.60 -3.41 6.64
CA LYS A 151 -6.54 -2.99 5.22
C LYS A 151 -6.24 -4.15 4.27
N ILE A 152 -5.32 -5.05 4.64
CA ILE A 152 -4.99 -6.24 3.85
C ILE A 152 -6.20 -7.18 3.77
N ILE A 153 -6.88 -7.42 4.89
CA ILE A 153 -8.09 -8.26 4.95
C ILE A 153 -9.22 -7.60 4.15
N ASN A 154 -9.48 -6.31 4.36
CA ASN A 154 -10.59 -5.57 3.76
C ASN A 154 -10.34 -5.17 2.30
N SER A 155 -9.14 -5.41 1.76
CA SER A 155 -8.89 -5.39 0.31
C SER A 155 -9.65 -6.48 -0.47
N LEU A 156 -10.54 -7.24 0.20
CA LEU A 156 -11.54 -8.14 -0.38
C LEU A 156 -12.48 -7.37 -1.34
N SER A 157 -12.00 -7.15 -2.56
CA SER A 157 -12.82 -6.79 -3.72
C SER A 157 -13.52 -8.01 -4.31
N GLN A 158 -13.25 -9.22 -3.80
CA GLN A 158 -13.84 -10.45 -4.29
C GLN A 158 -13.95 -11.53 -3.21
N ILE A 159 -14.94 -12.39 -3.37
CA ILE A 159 -15.24 -13.53 -2.50
C ILE A 159 -15.35 -14.78 -3.36
N SER A 160 -14.65 -15.84 -2.95
CA SER A 160 -14.88 -17.17 -3.51
C SER A 160 -16.15 -17.78 -2.92
N LEU A 161 -17.07 -18.13 -3.81
CA LEU A 161 -18.30 -18.85 -3.56
C LEU A 161 -18.01 -20.37 -3.50
N GLU A 162 -18.91 -21.11 -2.86
CA GLU A 162 -18.79 -22.55 -2.68
C GLU A 162 -18.87 -23.31 -4.02
N CYS A 163 -19.57 -22.75 -4.99
CA CYS A 163 -19.78 -23.29 -6.33
C CYS A 163 -19.96 -22.15 -7.34
N VAL A 164 -20.04 -22.49 -8.62
CA VAL A 164 -20.48 -21.54 -9.65
C VAL A 164 -21.96 -21.24 -9.39
N PRO A 165 -22.36 -19.99 -9.09
CA PRO A 165 -23.73 -19.68 -8.73
C PRO A 165 -24.61 -19.64 -9.98
N ASP A 166 -25.90 -19.95 -9.80
CA ASP A 166 -26.93 -19.50 -10.71
C ASP A 166 -27.17 -18.00 -10.46
N GLN A 167 -26.77 -17.18 -11.44
CA GLN A 167 -26.89 -15.72 -11.33
C GLN A 167 -28.34 -15.25 -11.22
N GLN A 168 -29.34 -16.07 -11.60
CA GLN A 168 -30.75 -15.70 -11.49
C GLN A 168 -31.28 -15.76 -10.05
N THR A 169 -30.67 -16.56 -9.19
CA THR A 169 -31.08 -16.71 -7.78
C THR A 169 -30.16 -15.96 -6.82
N MET A 170 -29.11 -15.34 -7.36
CA MET A 170 -28.10 -14.65 -6.58
C MET A 170 -28.62 -13.33 -6.01
N THR A 171 -28.48 -13.17 -4.71
CA THR A 171 -28.71 -11.93 -3.97
C THR A 171 -27.44 -11.59 -3.20
N VAL A 172 -27.06 -10.31 -3.23
CA VAL A 172 -25.91 -9.78 -2.49
C VAL A 172 -26.37 -8.54 -1.77
N ALA A 173 -26.17 -8.51 -0.46
CA ALA A 173 -26.46 -7.36 0.39
C ALA A 173 -25.22 -6.92 1.16
N VAL A 174 -25.05 -5.61 1.25
CA VAL A 174 -23.98 -4.89 1.94
C VAL A 174 -24.67 -4.04 3.00
N ASP A 175 -24.40 -4.31 4.27
CA ASP A 175 -25.03 -3.65 5.42
C ASP A 175 -26.58 -3.70 5.36
N GLY A 176 -27.09 -4.85 4.91
CA GLY A 176 -28.53 -5.10 4.73
C GLY A 176 -29.15 -4.46 3.49
N GLN A 177 -28.39 -3.71 2.68
CA GLN A 177 -28.85 -3.15 1.41
C GLN A 177 -28.49 -4.07 0.26
N ILE A 178 -29.48 -4.51 -0.52
CA ILE A 178 -29.22 -5.29 -1.74
C ILE A 178 -28.48 -4.42 -2.75
N ILE A 179 -27.35 -4.91 -3.21
CA ILE A 179 -26.54 -4.28 -4.25
C ILE A 179 -26.60 -5.09 -5.54
N THR A 180 -26.35 -4.43 -6.67
CA THR A 180 -26.28 -5.05 -8.00
C THR A 180 -24.98 -4.73 -8.74
N ASN A 181 -24.13 -3.88 -8.17
CA ASN A 181 -22.84 -3.48 -8.72
C ASN A 181 -21.74 -4.50 -8.36
N TYR A 182 -21.91 -5.72 -8.85
CA TYR A 182 -20.92 -6.77 -8.74
C TYR A 182 -20.87 -7.59 -10.03
N THR A 183 -19.81 -8.38 -10.18
CA THR A 183 -19.63 -9.31 -11.29
C THR A 183 -19.36 -10.71 -10.74
N VAL A 184 -19.74 -11.74 -11.50
CA VAL A 184 -19.44 -13.13 -11.14
C VAL A 184 -18.67 -13.77 -12.29
N SER A 185 -17.51 -14.35 -11.97
CA SER A 185 -16.69 -15.14 -12.89
C SER A 185 -16.37 -16.49 -12.27
N GLY A 186 -16.92 -17.57 -12.85
CA GLY A 186 -16.84 -18.90 -12.23
C GLY A 186 -17.50 -18.90 -10.84
N ASN A 187 -16.76 -19.30 -9.81
CA ASN A 187 -17.19 -19.24 -8.42
C ASN A 187 -16.66 -18.00 -7.69
N VAL A 188 -16.29 -16.92 -8.39
CA VAL A 188 -15.78 -15.70 -7.76
C VAL A 188 -16.79 -14.57 -7.95
N LEU A 189 -17.28 -14.04 -6.84
CA LEU A 189 -18.04 -12.79 -6.76
C LEU A 189 -17.06 -11.63 -6.61
N LYS A 190 -17.11 -10.64 -7.48
CA LYS A 190 -16.26 -9.45 -7.44
C LYS A 190 -17.11 -8.19 -7.33
N PHE A 191 -16.87 -7.40 -6.29
CA PHE A 191 -17.54 -6.12 -6.06
C PHE A 191 -16.97 -5.05 -7.00
N ALA A 192 -17.82 -4.14 -7.48
CA ALA A 192 -17.38 -3.02 -8.32
C ALA A 192 -16.58 -1.97 -7.53
N ALA A 193 -16.77 -1.92 -6.20
CA ALA A 193 -16.00 -1.08 -5.30
C ALA A 193 -15.42 -1.93 -4.16
N PRO A 194 -14.26 -1.54 -3.60
CA PRO A 194 -13.76 -2.14 -2.36
C PRO A 194 -14.81 -2.04 -1.25
N LEU A 195 -14.92 -3.09 -0.45
CA LEU A 195 -15.81 -3.08 0.70
C LEU A 195 -15.21 -2.24 1.82
N THR A 196 -16.03 -1.39 2.44
CA THR A 196 -15.61 -0.60 3.60
C THR A 196 -15.48 -1.48 4.84
N GLU A 197 -14.62 -1.06 5.76
CA GLU A 197 -14.43 -1.76 7.03
C GLU A 197 -15.74 -1.81 7.84
N GLY A 198 -16.00 -2.95 8.48
CA GLY A 198 -17.20 -3.17 9.30
C GLY A 198 -18.45 -3.55 8.50
N THR A 199 -18.36 -3.56 7.17
CA THR A 199 -19.48 -3.95 6.31
C THR A 199 -19.88 -5.40 6.54
N LYS A 200 -21.16 -5.62 6.81
CA LYS A 200 -21.78 -6.94 6.87
C LYS A 200 -22.20 -7.37 5.46
N LEU A 201 -21.74 -8.53 5.03
CA LEU A 201 -22.16 -9.13 3.77
C LEU A 201 -23.15 -10.25 4.03
N ASP A 202 -24.27 -10.21 3.32
CA ASP A 202 -25.22 -11.31 3.24
C ASP A 202 -25.40 -11.67 1.77
N PHE A 203 -25.20 -12.93 1.40
CA PHE A 203 -25.44 -13.39 0.04
C PHE A 203 -26.11 -14.77 0.04
N SER A 204 -27.00 -14.98 -0.93
CA SER A 204 -27.74 -16.22 -1.12
C SER A 204 -27.81 -16.52 -2.61
N TYR A 205 -27.56 -17.77 -2.99
CA TYR A 205 -27.57 -18.24 -4.37
C TYR A 205 -27.75 -19.76 -4.38
N ASP A 206 -28.30 -20.27 -5.47
CA ASP A 206 -28.24 -21.70 -5.78
C ASP A 206 -26.99 -22.00 -6.60
N CYS A 207 -26.46 -23.23 -6.48
CA CYS A 207 -25.41 -23.69 -7.38
C CYS A 207 -25.99 -23.95 -8.77
N LYS A 208 -25.26 -23.51 -9.80
CA LYS A 208 -25.56 -23.88 -11.17
C LYS A 208 -25.44 -25.40 -11.31
N LYS A 209 -26.47 -26.02 -11.89
CA LYS A 209 -26.52 -27.46 -12.18
C LYS A 209 -25.55 -27.85 -13.29
#